data_AF-A0A972JUP0-F1
#
_entry.id   AF-A0A972JUP0-F1
#
_cell.length_a   1.000
_cell.length_b   1.000
_cell.length_c   1.000
_cell.angle_alpha   90.00
_cell.angle_beta   90.00
_cell.angle_gamma   90.00
#
_symmetry.space_group_name_H-M   'P 1'
#
loop_
_entity.id
_entity.type
_entity.pdbx_description
1 polymer ?
#
loop_
_entity_poly.entity_id
_entity_poly.type
_entity_poly.pdbx_seq_one_letter_code
_entity_poly.pdbx_strand_id
1 'polypeptide(L)'
;MPLYQIETQLNPETLTITGNQTIILTNTEEVSLDKIYVHLYANAAHFNEGSIAIDDVQVDGQVVDSQLERDEIDLNIPHRDVVLSCCKN
;
A
#
# COMPACT_ATOMS: atom_id res chain seq x y z
N MET A 1 -15.36 -9.17 9.77
CA MET A 1 -13.92 -9.22 9.43
C MET A 1 -13.36 -7.82 9.55
N PRO A 2 -12.10 -7.64 9.97
CA PRO A 2 -11.49 -6.31 10.00
C PRO A 2 -11.33 -5.77 8.58
N LEU A 3 -11.47 -4.46 8.40
CA LEU A 3 -11.30 -3.78 7.10
C LEU A 3 -9.85 -3.81 6.62
N TYR A 4 -8.91 -3.94 7.56
CA TYR A 4 -7.50 -4.15 7.29
C TYR A 4 -6.87 -4.99 8.39
N GLN A 5 -5.82 -5.75 8.05
CA GLN A 5 -4.98 -6.49 8.98
C GLN A 5 -3.52 -6.23 8.61
N ILE A 6 -2.68 -5.99 9.62
CA ILE A 6 -1.25 -5.69 9.46
C ILE A 6 -0.47 -6.73 10.27
N GLU A 7 0.41 -7.45 9.60
CA GLU A 7 1.33 -8.42 10.19
C GLU A 7 2.75 -7.98 9.85
N THR A 8 3.49 -7.48 10.85
CA THR A 8 4.81 -6.89 10.62
C THR A 8 5.83 -7.33 11.65
N GLN A 9 7.09 -7.24 11.26
CA GLN A 9 8.25 -7.45 12.11
C GLN A 9 9.16 -6.22 12.01
N LEU A 10 9.58 -5.73 13.17
CA LEU A 10 10.58 -4.66 13.27
C LEU A 10 11.95 -5.31 13.47
N ASN A 11 12.90 -4.96 12.59
CA ASN A 11 14.31 -5.24 12.81
C ASN A 11 15.01 -3.95 13.32
N PRO A 12 15.38 -3.88 14.61
CA PRO A 12 16.00 -2.69 15.17
C PRO A 12 17.46 -2.50 14.75
N GLU A 13 18.14 -3.54 14.26
CA GLU A 13 19.54 -3.44 13.83
C GLU A 13 19.66 -2.72 12.48
N THR A 14 18.71 -2.98 11.60
CA THR A 14 18.64 -2.38 10.25
C THR A 14 17.64 -1.23 10.16
N LEU A 15 16.89 -0.95 11.23
CA LEU A 15 15.81 0.05 11.28
C LEU A 15 14.74 -0.19 10.21
N THR A 16 14.43 -1.45 9.92
CA THR A 16 13.49 -1.84 8.86
C THR A 16 12.24 -2.50 9.44
N ILE A 17 11.09 -2.17 8.86
CA ILE A 17 9.83 -2.90 9.07
C ILE A 17 9.56 -3.73 7.82
N THR A 18 9.26 -5.01 7.99
CA THR A 18 8.83 -5.91 6.91
C THR A 18 7.57 -6.65 7.29
N GLY A 19 6.72 -6.97 6.32
CA GLY A 19 5.48 -7.66 6.63
C GLY A 19 4.44 -7.64 5.52
N ASN A 20 3.25 -8.13 5.87
CA ASN A 20 2.09 -8.19 5.00
C ASN A 20 0.97 -7.29 5.54
N GLN A 21 0.31 -6.58 4.63
CA GLN A 21 -0.91 -5.85 4.94
C GLN A 21 -2.02 -6.35 4.02
N THR A 22 -3.12 -6.80 4.62
CA THR A 22 -4.33 -7.21 3.89
C THR A 22 -5.34 -6.07 4.01
N ILE A 23 -5.81 -5.57 2.86
CA ILE A 23 -6.82 -4.51 2.78
C ILE A 23 -8.02 -5.05 2.01
N ILE A 24 -9.21 -4.95 2.58
CA ILE A 24 -10.46 -5.26 1.87
C ILE A 24 -11.06 -3.93 1.41
N LEU A 25 -10.95 -3.65 0.12
CA LEU A 25 -11.50 -2.45 -0.52
C LEU A 25 -12.72 -2.83 -1.37
N THR A 26 -13.84 -2.17 -1.12
CA THR A 26 -15.01 -2.21 -2.02
C THR A 26 -15.01 -0.93 -2.83
N ASN A 27 -14.89 -1.03 -4.15
CA ASN A 27 -15.08 0.13 -5.02
C ASN A 27 -16.54 0.59 -4.95
N THR A 28 -16.77 1.79 -4.43
CA THR A 28 -18.09 2.42 -4.35
C THR A 28 -18.34 3.41 -5.48
N GLU A 29 -17.33 3.66 -6.33
CA GLU A 29 -17.42 4.58 -7.44
C GLU A 29 -18.01 3.90 -8.68
N GLU A 30 -18.62 4.69 -9.56
CA GLU A 30 -19.18 4.21 -10.83
C GLU A 30 -18.10 3.94 -11.89
N VAL A 31 -16.82 4.17 -11.56
CA VAL A 31 -15.66 4.02 -12.44
C VAL A 31 -14.70 2.97 -11.92
N SER A 32 -13.97 2.30 -12.81
CA SER A 32 -12.89 1.39 -12.43
C SER A 32 -11.78 2.15 -11.71
N LEU A 33 -11.27 1.57 -10.63
CA LEU A 33 -10.08 2.06 -9.94
C LEU A 33 -8.84 1.45 -10.62
N ASP A 34 -7.98 2.30 -11.14
CA ASP A 34 -6.70 1.92 -11.74
C ASP A 34 -5.55 1.91 -10.72
N LYS A 35 -5.74 2.59 -9.59
CA LYS A 35 -4.72 2.82 -8.56
C LYS A 35 -5.31 2.83 -7.16
N ILE A 36 -4.49 2.40 -6.21
CA ILE A 36 -4.75 2.54 -4.77
C ILE A 36 -3.60 3.36 -4.18
N TYR A 37 -3.95 4.32 -3.32
CA TYR A 37 -2.98 5.09 -2.56
C TYR A 37 -2.97 4.60 -1.10
N VAL A 38 -1.81 4.22 -0.61
CA VAL A 38 -1.61 3.88 0.80
C VAL A 38 -0.82 5.00 1.46
N HIS A 39 -1.43 5.66 2.44
CA HIS A 39 -0.76 6.71 3.19
C HIS A 39 0.19 6.13 4.23
N LEU A 40 1.43 6.57 4.22
CA LEU A 40 2.50 6.17 5.10
C LEU A 40 2.80 7.33 6.04
N TYR A 41 2.80 7.05 7.33
CA TYR A 41 3.17 8.06 8.31
C TYR A 41 4.68 8.10 8.44
N ALA A 42 5.27 9.22 8.03
CA ALA A 42 6.68 9.56 8.18
C ALA A 42 7.20 9.20 9.59
N ASN A 43 8.46 8.80 9.66
CA ASN A 43 9.12 8.65 10.95
C ASN A 43 9.12 9.98 11.70
N ALA A 44 9.23 9.94 13.03
CA ALA A 44 9.41 11.17 13.79
C ALA A 44 10.66 11.91 13.28
N ALA A 45 10.59 13.24 13.13
CA ALA A 45 11.62 14.05 12.46
C ALA A 45 13.05 13.90 13.01
N HIS A 46 13.21 13.39 14.23
CA HIS A 46 14.51 13.10 14.83
C HIS A 46 15.17 11.80 14.31
N PHE A 47 14.49 11.01 13.48
CA PHE A 47 15.03 9.85 12.77
C PHE A 47 15.17 10.19 11.29
N ASN A 48 16.40 10.50 10.85
CA ASN A 48 16.71 10.82 9.44
C ASN A 48 15.75 11.84 8.80
N GLU A 49 15.46 12.94 9.51
CA GLU A 49 14.53 14.00 9.08
C GLU A 49 13.09 13.52 8.81
N GLY A 50 12.72 12.33 9.30
CA GLY A 50 11.41 11.71 9.11
C GLY A 50 11.27 10.92 7.81
N SER A 51 12.35 10.77 7.03
CA SER A 51 12.34 10.07 5.75
C SER A 51 11.95 8.58 5.87
N ILE A 52 11.34 8.06 4.81
CA ILE A 52 10.96 6.66 4.62
C ILE A 52 11.54 6.19 3.30
N ALA A 53 12.14 4.99 3.30
CA ALA A 53 12.54 4.29 2.08
C ALA A 53 11.66 3.04 1.90
N ILE A 54 11.32 2.73 0.66
CA ILE A 54 10.48 1.60 0.28
C ILE A 54 11.14 0.90 -0.91
N ASP A 55 11.37 -0.40 -0.77
CA ASP A 55 12.15 -1.16 -1.76
C ASP A 55 11.32 -2.20 -2.51
N ASP A 56 10.70 -3.16 -1.79
CA ASP A 56 10.05 -4.34 -2.38
C ASP A 56 8.56 -4.38 -2.05
N VAL A 57 7.76 -3.69 -2.86
CA VAL A 57 6.29 -3.69 -2.75
C VAL A 57 5.71 -4.78 -3.64
N GLN A 58 4.89 -5.63 -3.04
CA GLN A 58 4.20 -6.70 -3.74
C GLN A 58 2.69 -6.61 -3.49
N VAL A 59 1.91 -6.83 -4.55
CA VAL A 59 0.45 -6.95 -4.50
C VAL A 59 0.10 -8.36 -4.91
N ASP A 60 -0.61 -9.08 -4.03
CA ASP A 60 -0.99 -10.48 -4.26
C ASP A 60 0.20 -11.37 -4.69
N GLY A 61 1.38 -11.11 -4.13
CA GLY A 61 2.63 -11.83 -4.40
C GLY A 61 3.34 -11.43 -5.70
N GLN A 62 2.87 -10.39 -6.40
CA GLN A 62 3.53 -9.84 -7.59
C GLN A 62 4.22 -8.52 -7.26
N VAL A 63 5.51 -8.43 -7.61
CA VAL A 63 6.26 -7.16 -7.51
C VAL A 63 5.60 -6.11 -8.41
N VAL A 64 5.32 -4.95 -7.83
CA VAL A 64 4.74 -3.81 -8.54
C VAL A 64 5.71 -2.65 -8.56
N ASP A 65 5.64 -1.83 -9.61
CA ASP A 65 6.33 -0.54 -9.66
C ASP A 65 5.55 0.44 -8.79
N SER A 66 5.94 0.53 -7.52
CA SER A 66 5.34 1.44 -6.57
C SER A 66 6.16 2.73 -6.49
N GLN A 67 5.49 3.87 -6.54
CA GLN A 67 6.15 5.17 -6.44
C GLN A 67 5.63 5.91 -5.21
N LEU A 68 6.53 6.53 -4.46
CA LEU A 68 6.19 7.52 -3.47
C LEU A 68 5.74 8.79 -4.20
N GLU A 69 4.48 9.15 -4.00
CA GLU A 69 3.87 10.37 -4.52
C GLU A 69 3.48 11.29 -3.36
N ARG A 70 3.31 12.60 -3.66
CA ARG A 70 2.85 13.69 -2.77
C ARG A 70 3.49 13.66 -1.36
N ASP A 71 4.44 14.57 -1.12
CA ASP A 71 5.12 14.74 0.18
C ASP A 71 5.76 13.45 0.76
N GLU A 72 6.07 12.47 -0.10
CA GLU A 72 6.74 11.19 0.23
C GLU A 72 5.94 10.25 1.14
N ILE A 73 4.62 10.42 1.19
CA ILE A 73 3.75 9.67 2.11
C ILE A 73 2.64 8.90 1.41
N ASP A 74 2.38 9.11 0.12
CA ASP A 74 1.38 8.31 -0.60
C ASP A 74 2.07 7.26 -1.48
N LEU A 75 1.93 5.98 -1.14
CA LEU A 75 2.40 4.88 -1.97
C LEU A 75 1.39 4.58 -3.07
N ASN A 76 1.76 4.82 -4.32
CA ASN A 76 0.96 4.47 -5.49
C ASN A 76 1.11 2.97 -5.80
N ILE A 77 0.00 2.25 -5.77
CA ILE A 77 -0.07 0.83 -6.10
C ILE A 77 -0.93 0.66 -7.36
N PRO A 78 -0.34 0.26 -8.51
CA PRO A 78 -1.12 -0.04 -9.71
C PRO A 78 -2.05 -1.22 -9.46
N HIS A 79 -3.35 -1.06 -9.72
CA HIS A 79 -4.30 -2.16 -9.71
C HIS A 79 -4.57 -2.58 -11.16
N ARG A 80 -4.13 -3.80 -11.54
CA ARG A 80 -4.49 -4.36 -12.84
C ARG A 80 -5.89 -4.97 -12.73
N ASP A 81 -6.78 -4.51 -13.61
CA ASP A 81 -8.20 -4.83 -13.68
C ASP A 81 -8.54 -6.31 -13.36
N VAL A 82 -9.33 -6.52 -12.31
CA VAL A 82 -10.24 -7.67 -12.24
C VAL A 82 -11.41 -7.36 -13.18
N VAL A 83 -11.57 -8.19 -14.21
CA VAL A 83 -12.71 -8.13 -15.15
C VAL A 83 -14.01 -8.28 -14.36
N LEU A 84 -14.79 -7.20 -14.27
CA LEU A 84 -16.18 -7.26 -13.82
C LEU A 84 -17.04 -7.83 -14.95
N SER A 85 -17.37 -9.12 -14.88
CA SER A 85 -18.54 -9.65 -15.57
C SER A 85 -19.79 -9.13 -14.88
N CYS A 86 -20.40 -8.11 -15.45
CA CYS A 86 -21.70 -7.58 -15.05
C CYS A 86 -22.77 -8.69 -15.07
N CYS A 87 -23.51 -8.82 -13.97
CA CYS A 87 -24.83 -9.44 -13.98
C CYS A 87 -25.82 -8.45 -13.36
N LYS A 88 -26.62 -7.82 -14.22
CA LYS A 88 -27.92 -7.28 -13.82
C LYS A 88 -28.75 -8.40 -13.20
N ASN A 89 -29.31 -8.14 -12.01
CA ASN A 89 -30.76 -8.16 -11.77
C ASN A 89 -31.07 -7.42 -10.48
#